data_AF-A0A931DLU8-F1
#
_entry.id   AF-A0A931DLU8-F1
#
_cell.length_a   1.000
_cell.length_b   1.000
_cell.length_c   1.000
_cell.angle_alpha   90.00
_cell.angle_beta   90.00
_cell.angle_gamma   90.00
#
_symmetry.space_group_name_H-M   'P 1'
#
loop_
_entity.id
_entity.type
_entity.pdbx_description
1 polymer ?
#
loop_
_entity_poly.entity_id
_entity_poly.type
_entity_poly.pdbx_seq_one_letter_code
_entity_poly.pdbx_strand_id
1 'polypeptide(L)'
;MKITLAHRHYGVHTNRAQTEIPGSFSDYATPSPGTARDTYVINEELLISALPDGFLPVEPRRILLAVVDETGGTGQRRLSRFRDWAKYFDAYCLNLHADEKGGGRTDG
;
A
#
# COMPACT_ATOMS: atom_id res chain seq x y z
N MET A 1 6.07 -9.06 4.51
CA MET A 1 5.32 -7.81 4.69
C MET A 1 3.83 -8.11 4.71
N LYS A 2 3.09 -7.49 5.64
CA LYS A 2 1.63 -7.60 5.73
C LYS A 2 0.96 -6.75 4.64
N ILE A 3 -0.03 -7.34 3.97
CA ILE A 3 -0.90 -6.70 2.99
C ILE A 3 -2.35 -6.86 3.41
N THR A 4 -3.16 -5.82 3.24
CA THR A 4 -4.60 -5.88 3.49
C THR A 4 -5.38 -5.40 2.28
N LEU A 5 -6.34 -6.19 1.82
CA LEU A 5 -7.35 -5.75 0.88
C LEU A 5 -8.58 -5.27 1.65
N ALA A 6 -8.92 -4.00 1.49
CA ALA A 6 -10.13 -3.41 2.03
C ALA A 6 -11.10 -3.04 0.90
N HIS A 7 -12.38 -3.04 1.21
CA HIS A 7 -13.41 -2.40 0.39
C HIS A 7 -13.78 -1.08 1.04
N ARG A 8 -13.60 0.02 0.31
CA ARG A 8 -13.99 1.36 0.72
C ARG A 8 -15.35 1.66 0.13
N HIS A 9 -16.36 1.90 0.96
CA HIS A 9 -17.71 2.27 0.54
C HIS A 9 -18.18 3.47 1.37
N TYR A 10 -18.45 4.61 0.71
CA TYR A 10 -18.74 5.92 1.31
C TYR A 10 -17.76 6.34 2.41
N GLY A 11 -16.47 6.07 2.22
CA GLY A 11 -15.42 6.41 3.19
C GLY A 11 -15.27 5.42 4.34
N VAL A 12 -16.12 4.39 4.43
CA VAL A 12 -15.98 3.29 5.39
C VAL A 12 -15.11 2.20 4.78
N HIS A 13 -14.04 1.82 5.48
CA HIS A 13 -13.15 0.75 5.06
C HIS A 13 -13.54 -0.56 5.75
N THR A 14 -13.86 -1.58 4.95
CA THR A 14 -14.16 -2.94 5.44
C THR A 14 -13.07 -3.90 4.98
N ASN A 15 -12.36 -4.54 5.90
CA ASN A 15 -11.36 -5.54 5.54
C ASN A 15 -12.01 -6.73 4.83
N ARG A 16 -11.45 -7.12 3.69
CA ARG A 16 -11.91 -8.25 2.86
C ARG A 16 -10.97 -9.43 2.94
N ALA A 17 -9.68 -9.17 2.86
CA ALA A 17 -8.64 -10.19 2.95
C ALA A 17 -7.36 -9.61 3.53
N GLN A 18 -6.55 -10.47 4.12
CA GLN A 18 -5.21 -10.15 4.59
C GLN A 18 -4.27 -11.28 4.18
N THR A 19 -3.05 -10.94 3.81
CA THR A 19 -1.98 -11.90 3.53
C THR A 19 -0.65 -11.34 3.97
N GLU A 20 0.33 -12.23 4.09
CA GLU A 20 1.74 -11.87 4.15
C GLU A 20 2.38 -12.22 2.82
N ILE A 21 3.19 -11.32 2.30
CA ILE A 21 4.04 -11.56 1.13
C ILE A 21 5.52 -11.60 1.56
N PRO A 22 6.40 -12.32 0.86
CA PRO A 22 7.82 -12.39 1.20
C PRO A 22 8.50 -11.01 1.25
N GLY A 23 9.52 -10.84 2.08
CA GLY A 23 10.29 -9.59 2.17
C GLY A 23 9.70 -8.51 3.09
N SER A 24 10.39 -7.39 3.14
CA SER A 24 10.11 -6.18 3.92
C SER A 24 9.44 -5.10 3.05
N PHE A 25 8.92 -4.04 3.65
CA PHE A 25 8.33 -2.93 2.89
C PHE A 25 9.32 -2.29 1.91
N SER A 26 10.58 -2.15 2.33
CA SER A 26 11.65 -1.53 1.54
C SER A 26 12.00 -2.32 0.27
N ASP A 27 11.65 -3.61 0.21
CA ASP A 27 11.87 -4.43 -0.99
C ASP A 27 10.89 -4.08 -2.13
N TYR A 28 9.72 -3.52 -1.77
CA TYR A 28 8.65 -3.16 -2.71
C TYR A 28 8.52 -1.65 -2.91
N ALA A 29 8.98 -0.84 -1.95
CA ALA A 29 8.72 0.58 -1.90
C ALA A 29 10.00 1.37 -1.63
N THR A 30 10.26 2.36 -2.48
CA THR A 30 11.38 3.28 -2.32
C THR A 30 10.88 4.69 -2.01
N PRO A 31 11.48 5.41 -1.04
CA PRO A 31 11.15 6.81 -0.81
C PRO A 31 11.35 7.63 -2.08
N SER A 32 10.36 8.47 -2.43
CA SER A 32 10.46 9.33 -3.61
C SER A 32 11.38 10.52 -3.33
N PRO A 33 12.52 10.66 -4.04
CA PRO A 33 13.46 11.76 -3.81
C PRO A 33 12.83 13.12 -4.16
N GLY A 34 13.09 14.13 -3.32
CA GLY A 34 12.64 15.51 -3.54
C GLY A 34 11.15 15.77 -3.28
N THR A 35 10.47 14.89 -2.54
CA THR A 35 9.04 15.03 -2.20
C THR A 35 8.82 15.15 -0.70
N ALA A 36 7.61 15.55 -0.29
CA ALA A 36 7.23 15.58 1.12
C ALA A 36 7.52 14.23 1.79
N ARG A 37 7.71 14.24 3.12
CA ARG A 37 7.81 13.02 3.91
C ARG A 37 6.66 12.07 3.52
N ASP A 38 6.97 10.77 3.51
CA ASP A 38 5.99 9.70 3.38
C ASP A 38 5.39 9.48 1.97
N THR A 39 6.10 9.93 0.93
CA THR A 39 5.78 9.61 -0.47
C THR A 39 6.65 8.46 -0.99
N TYR A 40 6.04 7.41 -1.52
CA TYR A 40 6.74 6.21 -2.00
C TYR A 40 6.51 5.95 -3.50
N VAL A 41 7.54 5.43 -4.16
CA VAL A 41 7.46 4.78 -5.47
C VAL A 41 7.41 3.28 -5.24
N ILE A 42 6.33 2.64 -5.69
CA ILE A 42 6.10 1.20 -5.49
C ILE A 42 6.50 0.43 -6.75
N ASN A 43 7.23 -0.67 -6.57
CA ASN A 43 7.47 -1.65 -7.63
C ASN A 43 6.21 -2.51 -7.83
N GLU A 44 5.29 -2.02 -8.66
CA GLU A 44 3.96 -2.62 -8.85
C GLU A 44 4.03 -4.04 -9.42
N GLU A 45 4.98 -4.33 -10.31
CA GLU A 45 5.16 -5.66 -10.91
C GLU A 45 5.59 -6.69 -9.86
N LEU A 46 6.60 -6.35 -9.06
CA LEU A 46 7.06 -7.23 -7.98
C LEU A 46 5.98 -7.42 -6.91
N LEU A 47 5.23 -6.37 -6.60
CA LEU A 47 4.11 -6.47 -5.67
C LEU A 47 3.03 -7.43 -6.19
N ILE A 48 2.62 -7.27 -7.45
CA ILE A 48 1.58 -8.12 -8.06
C ILE A 48 2.02 -9.59 -8.12
N SER A 49 3.28 -9.86 -8.47
CA SER A 49 3.80 -11.23 -8.56
C SER A 49 3.97 -11.92 -7.20
N ALA A 50 4.08 -11.15 -6.12
CA ALA A 50 4.19 -11.66 -4.76
C ALA A 50 2.83 -11.91 -4.10
N LEU A 51 1.72 -11.42 -4.67
CA LEU A 51 0.38 -11.66 -4.15
C LEU A 51 -0.09 -13.09 -4.44
N PRO A 52 -0.87 -13.71 -3.53
CA PRO A 52 -1.51 -14.98 -3.80
C PRO A 52 -2.44 -14.92 -5.03
N ASP A 53 -2.54 -16.02 -5.78
CA ASP A 53 -3.46 -16.13 -6.90
C ASP A 53 -4.90 -15.84 -6.47
N GLY A 54 -5.60 -14.99 -7.23
CA GLY A 54 -6.97 -14.61 -6.94
C GLY A 54 -7.15 -13.66 -5.75
N PHE A 55 -6.07 -13.17 -5.13
CA PHE A 55 -6.17 -12.22 -4.01
C PHE A 55 -6.84 -10.90 -4.40
N LEU A 56 -6.62 -10.44 -5.64
CA LEU A 56 -7.27 -9.25 -6.16
C LEU A 56 -8.61 -9.63 -6.81
N PRO A 57 -9.75 -9.08 -6.34
CA PRO A 57 -11.07 -9.43 -6.85
C PRO A 57 -11.37 -8.80 -8.22
N VAL A 58 -10.55 -7.86 -8.65
CA VAL A 58 -10.64 -7.12 -9.91
C VAL A 58 -9.24 -6.80 -10.41
N GLU A 59 -9.14 -6.39 -11.68
CA GLU A 59 -7.87 -5.96 -12.27
C GLU A 59 -7.19 -4.85 -11.45
N PRO A 60 -5.85 -4.85 -11.31
CA PRO A 60 -5.09 -3.87 -10.53
C PRO A 60 -5.45 -2.40 -10.82
N ARG A 61 -5.76 -2.04 -12.07
CA ARG A 61 -6.14 -0.66 -12.48
C ARG A 61 -7.45 -0.15 -11.89
N ARG A 62 -8.22 -1.03 -11.23
CA ARG A 62 -9.46 -0.70 -10.51
C ARG A 62 -9.26 -0.67 -8.99
N ILE A 63 -8.05 -0.98 -8.52
CA ILE A 63 -7.70 -1.06 -7.10
C ILE A 63 -6.86 0.15 -6.75
N LEU A 64 -7.24 0.82 -5.66
CA LEU A 64 -6.43 1.86 -5.05
C LEU A 64 -5.25 1.19 -4.36
N LEU A 65 -4.06 1.74 -4.54
CA LEU A 65 -2.91 1.36 -3.73
C LEU A 65 -2.76 2.36 -2.60
N ALA A 66 -2.41 1.90 -1.41
CA ALA A 66 -2.11 2.75 -0.27
C ALA A 66 -0.95 2.16 0.54
N VAL A 67 -0.16 3.02 1.15
CA VAL A 67 0.86 2.69 2.16
C VAL A 67 0.27 3.12 3.50
N VAL A 68 0.30 2.23 4.47
CA VAL A 68 -0.23 2.46 5.81
C VAL A 68 0.93 2.33 6.80
N ASP A 69 1.11 3.36 7.62
CA ASP A 69 2.02 3.36 8.76
C ASP A 69 1.24 3.61 10.07
N GLU A 70 1.98 3.82 11.16
CA GLU A 70 1.44 4.12 12.50
C GLU A 70 0.64 5.45 12.56
N THR A 71 0.87 6.37 11.64
CA THR A 71 0.23 7.69 11.57
C THR A 71 -0.96 7.73 10.60
N GLY A 72 -1.04 6.79 9.66
CA GLY A 72 -2.17 6.64 8.75
C GLY A 72 -1.77 6.23 7.33
N GLY A 73 -2.68 6.42 6.39
CA GLY A 73 -2.47 6.12 4.97
C GLY A 73 -1.81 7.28 4.22
N THR A 74 -0.71 7.03 3.53
CA THR A 74 0.02 8.04 2.75
C THR A 74 -0.30 7.93 1.25
N GLY A 75 0.06 8.95 0.47
CA GLY A 75 -0.11 8.95 -0.99
C GLY A 75 1.09 8.33 -1.71
N GLN A 76 0.83 7.61 -2.80
CA GLN A 76 1.85 6.98 -3.65
C GLN A 76 2.08 7.85 -4.89
N ARG A 77 3.22 7.65 -5.56
CA ARG A 77 3.49 8.30 -6.85
C ARG A 77 3.81 7.28 -7.93
N ARG A 78 3.63 7.72 -9.18
CA ARG A 78 4.01 7.00 -10.40
C ARG A 78 3.34 5.63 -10.55
N LEU A 79 2.10 5.52 -10.08
CA LEU A 79 1.30 4.31 -10.29
C LEU A 79 0.93 4.20 -11.77
N SER A 80 1.17 3.02 -12.34
CA SER A 80 0.91 2.66 -13.72
C SER A 80 0.00 1.43 -13.83
N ARG A 81 0.01 0.58 -12.81
CA ARG A 81 -0.81 -0.63 -12.71
C ARG A 81 -1.98 -0.45 -11.76
N PHE A 82 -1.77 0.25 -10.65
CA PHE A 82 -2.81 0.57 -9.69
C PHE A 82 -3.40 1.96 -9.95
N ARG A 83 -4.57 2.20 -9.36
CA ARG A 83 -5.23 3.50 -9.42
C ARG A 83 -4.69 4.39 -8.32
N ASP A 84 -4.45 5.65 -8.67
CA ASP A 84 -4.07 6.68 -7.71
C ASP A 84 -5.17 6.95 -6.68
N TRP A 85 -4.74 7.34 -5.49
CA TRP A 85 -5.60 7.70 -4.37
C TRP A 85 -6.36 8.98 -4.67
N ALA A 86 -7.52 8.86 -5.33
CA ALA A 86 -8.47 9.96 -5.48
C ALA A 86 -9.73 9.72 -4.63
N LYS A 87 -10.62 10.72 -4.58
CA LYS A 87 -11.91 10.71 -3.87
C LYS A 87 -12.90 9.72 -4.47
N TYR A 88 -12.58 8.43 -4.41
CA TYR A 88 -13.48 7.36 -4.84
C TYR A 88 -14.33 6.93 -3.66
N PHE A 89 -15.64 7.08 -3.83
CA PHE A 89 -16.63 6.69 -2.83
C PHE A 89 -16.81 5.18 -2.74
N ASP A 90 -16.51 4.44 -3.81
CA ASP A 90 -16.61 2.98 -3.84
C ASP A 90 -15.43 2.36 -4.60
N ALA A 91 -14.54 1.63 -3.90
CA ALA A 91 -13.36 1.02 -4.49
C ALA A 91 -12.73 -0.05 -3.58
N TYR A 92 -12.01 -1.01 -4.18
CA TYR A 92 -11.05 -1.84 -3.45
C TYR A 92 -9.77 -1.06 -3.20
N CYS A 93 -9.16 -1.26 -2.04
CA CYS A 93 -7.92 -0.65 -1.61
C CYS A 93 -6.93 -1.70 -1.11
N LEU A 94 -5.75 -1.75 -1.73
CA LEU A 94 -4.64 -2.59 -1.33
C LEU A 94 -3.70 -1.77 -0.44
N ASN A 95 -3.68 -2.12 0.85
CA ASN A 95 -2.88 -1.46 1.86
C ASN A 95 -1.57 -2.22 2.09
N LEU A 96 -0.44 -1.56 1.83
CA LEU A 96 0.91 -2.01 2.16
C LEU A 96 1.24 -1.50 3.54
N HIS A 97 1.49 -2.39 4.50
CA HIS A 97 1.88 -1.97 5.85
C HIS A 97 3.38 -1.76 5.87
N ALA A 98 3.80 -0.50 6.03
CA ALA A 98 5.21 -0.19 6.23
C ALA A 98 5.66 -0.83 7.55
N ASP A 99 6.87 -1.42 7.54
CA ASP A 99 7.47 -1.90 8.78
C ASP A 99 7.55 -0.71 9.76
N GLU A 100 7.26 -0.96 11.05
CA GLU A 100 7.48 0.05 12.08
C GLU A 100 8.88 0.61 11.86
N LYS A 101 9.01 1.93 11.67
CA LYS A 101 10.33 2.54 11.71
C LYS A 101 10.87 2.13 13.06
N GLY A 102 11.84 1.21 13.07
CA GLY A 102 12.58 0.88 14.27
C GLY A 102 12.99 2.21 14.86
N GLY A 103 12.34 2.56 15.97
CA GLY A 103 12.48 3.85 16.59
C GLY A 103 13.96 4.00 16.86
N GLY A 104 14.63 4.85 16.09
CA GLY A 104 15.94 5.34 16.43
C GLY A 104 15.78 6.18 17.68
N ARG A 105 15.64 5.53 18.84
CA ARG A 105 16.09 6.06 20.11
C ARG A 105 17.61 6.00 20.05
N THR A 106 18.22 7.04 19.51
CA THR A 106 19.46 7.54 20.09
C THR A 106 19.07 8.20 21.41
N ASP A 107 18.96 7.39 22.46
CA ASP A 107 18.86 7.90 23.83
C ASP A 107 20.20 7.62 24.51
N GLY A 108 20.92 8.69 24.88
CA GLY A 108 21.94 8.68 25.93
C GLY A 108 23.37 8.80 25.45
#